data_AF-A0A936PIQ7-F1
#
_entry.id   AF-A0A936PIQ7-F1
#
_cell.length_a   1.000
_cell.length_b   1.000
_cell.length_c   1.000
_cell.angle_alpha   90.00
_cell.angle_beta   90.00
_cell.angle_gamma   90.00
#
_symmetry.space_group_name_H-M   'P 1'
#
loop_
_entity.id
_entity.type
_entity.pdbx_description
1 polymer ?
#
loop_
_entity_poly.entity_id
_entity_poly.type
_entity_poly.pdbx_seq_one_letter_code
_entity_poly.pdbx_strand_id
1 'polypeptide(L)'
;MNKIRNTIRPKVKEKPVSGKRLRSFEMLNSKMHVGRSVSGFLDGKFFSRENLAKQIPFLLYLTLLGVLYIANSYNAEKTIIDISRTKKEVEELRFSYITNKSDLMFHSKQSEVALKLVNSGIRESVVPPSKLYVKVSK
;
A
#
# COMPACT_ATOMS: atom_id res chain seq x y z
N MET A 1 -0.07 10.21 33.22
CA MET A 1 0.29 9.34 32.07
C MET A 1 -0.93 9.13 31.18
N ASN A 2 -1.08 9.91 30.10
CA ASN A 2 -2.20 9.75 29.18
C ASN A 2 -1.73 9.04 27.90
N LYS A 3 -1.93 7.72 27.83
CA LYS A 3 -1.63 6.92 26.64
C LYS A 3 -2.63 7.28 25.55
N ILE A 4 -2.17 7.96 24.50
CA ILE A 4 -2.90 8.15 23.25
C ILE A 4 -3.15 6.75 22.67
N ARG A 5 -4.40 6.29 22.76
CA ARG A 5 -4.81 5.01 22.18
C ARG A 5 -4.87 5.20 20.67
N ASN A 6 -3.82 4.77 20.01
CA ASN A 6 -3.76 4.70 18.56
C ASN A 6 -4.80 3.68 18.07
N THR A 7 -5.92 4.15 17.51
CA THR A 7 -6.88 3.30 16.82
C THR A 7 -6.48 3.18 15.35
N ILE A 8 -5.31 2.57 15.10
CA ILE A 8 -5.06 1.94 13.81
C ILE A 8 -6.10 0.82 13.72
N ARG A 9 -7.13 0.98 12.87
CA ARG A 9 -7.96 -0.16 12.48
C ARG A 9 -6.99 -1.26 12.04
N PRO A 10 -7.02 -2.46 12.67
CA PRO A 10 -6.13 -3.52 12.24
C PRO A 10 -6.43 -3.77 10.75
N LYS A 11 -5.39 -3.70 9.91
CA LYS A 11 -5.48 -4.26 8.56
C LYS A 11 -6.04 -5.67 8.71
N VAL A 12 -7.15 -5.95 8.01
CA VAL A 12 -7.75 -7.27 7.94
C VAL A 12 -6.64 -8.25 7.57
N LYS A 13 -6.30 -9.12 8.53
CA LYS A 13 -5.36 -10.22 8.36
C LYS A 13 -6.03 -11.20 7.41
N GLU A 14 -5.56 -11.29 6.17
CA GLU A 14 -5.92 -12.40 5.30
C GLU A 14 -5.47 -13.69 6.00
N LYS A 15 -6.42 -14.62 6.20
CA LYS A 15 -6.18 -15.90 6.85
C LYS A 15 -5.14 -16.67 6.02
N PRO A 16 -4.14 -17.32 6.64
CA PRO A 16 -3.32 -18.27 5.90
C PRO A 16 -4.23 -19.42 5.46
N VAL A 17 -4.43 -19.56 4.15
CA VAL A 17 -5.11 -20.73 3.58
C VAL A 17 -4.21 -21.92 3.86
N SER A 18 -4.67 -22.77 4.78
CA SER A 18 -4.11 -24.10 5.04
C SER A 18 -4.31 -24.97 3.79
N GLY A 19 -3.34 -24.89 2.88
CA GLY A 19 -3.23 -25.76 1.72
C GLY A 19 -2.40 -26.98 2.11
N LYS A 20 -3.01 -28.16 1.98
CA LYS A 20 -2.45 -29.49 2.28
C LYS A 20 -1.02 -29.64 1.72
N ARG A 21 -0.10 -30.15 2.55
CA ARG A 21 1.21 -30.65 2.12
C ARG A 21 1.02 -31.76 1.09
N LEU A 22 1.19 -31.45 -0.19
CA LEU A 22 1.38 -32.46 -1.23
C LEU A 22 2.81 -33.02 -1.08
N ARG A 23 2.91 -34.11 -0.32
CA ARG A 23 4.05 -35.03 -0.37
C ARG A 23 3.89 -35.90 -1.61
N SER A 24 4.58 -35.58 -2.70
CA SER A 24 5.03 -36.51 -3.74
C SER A 24 5.73 -35.73 -4.85
N PHE A 25 7.02 -35.46 -4.68
CA PHE A 25 7.91 -35.04 -5.77
C PHE A 25 9.20 -35.88 -5.77
N GLU A 26 9.09 -37.13 -5.34
CA GLU A 26 10.01 -38.19 -5.75
C GLU A 26 9.35 -38.89 -6.95
N MET A 27 10.09 -39.03 -8.06
CA MET A 27 9.70 -39.61 -9.36
C MET A 27 9.29 -38.63 -10.46
N LEU A 28 10.22 -37.81 -10.95
CA LEU A 28 10.22 -37.38 -12.36
C LEU A 28 11.65 -37.31 -12.92
N ASN A 29 12.39 -38.42 -12.81
CA ASN A 29 13.47 -38.71 -13.76
C ASN A 29 12.84 -39.29 -15.03
N SER A 30 12.16 -38.45 -15.81
CA SER A 30 11.82 -38.80 -17.18
C SER A 30 12.80 -38.05 -18.08
N LYS A 31 13.57 -38.80 -18.87
CA LYS A 31 14.33 -38.26 -20.00
C LYS A 31 13.32 -37.72 -21.02
N MET A 32 12.81 -36.53 -20.77
CA MET A 32 11.86 -35.87 -21.65
C MET A 32 12.66 -35.31 -22.84
N HIS A 33 12.45 -35.87 -24.03
CA HIS A 33 13.08 -35.45 -25.30
C HIS A 33 12.70 -34.03 -25.76
N VAL A 34 12.41 -33.11 -24.84
CA VAL A 34 12.04 -31.71 -25.13
C VAL A 34 13.15 -30.99 -25.89
N GLY A 35 14.41 -31.27 -25.54
CA GLY A 35 15.57 -30.64 -26.20
C GLY A 35 15.65 -30.91 -27.71
N ARG A 36 15.20 -32.09 -28.16
CA ARG A 36 15.28 -32.48 -29.58
C ARG A 36 14.09 -31.93 -30.39
N SER A 37 12.93 -31.76 -29.74
CA SER A 37 11.76 -31.13 -30.36
C SER A 37 11.97 -29.62 -30.49
N VAL A 38 12.43 -28.94 -29.43
CA VAL A 38 12.68 -27.48 -29.45
C VAL A 38 13.83 -27.11 -30.39
N SER A 39 14.91 -27.90 -30.45
CA SER A 39 15.99 -27.67 -31.40
C SER A 39 15.53 -27.77 -32.86
N GLY A 40 14.68 -28.75 -33.18
CA GLY A 40 14.13 -28.92 -34.52
C GLY A 40 13.26 -27.75 -34.99
N PHE A 41 12.63 -27.00 -34.08
CA PHE A 41 11.91 -25.76 -34.39
C PHE A 41 12.86 -24.57 -34.67
N LEU A 42 14.04 -24.55 -34.05
CA LEU A 42 15.06 -23.49 -34.21
C LEU A 42 16.00 -23.73 -35.40
N ASP A 43 16.15 -24.97 -35.87
CA ASP A 43 17.03 -25.39 -36.98
C ASP A 43 16.60 -24.88 -38.38
N GLY A 44 15.70 -23.91 -38.47
CA GLY A 44 15.33 -23.24 -39.73
C GLY A 44 14.43 -24.06 -40.67
N LYS A 45 14.38 -25.39 -40.52
CA LYS A 45 13.59 -26.30 -41.38
C LYS A 45 12.08 -26.06 -41.31
N PHE A 46 11.57 -25.45 -40.24
CA PHE A 46 10.16 -25.04 -40.15
C PHE A 46 9.85 -23.79 -40.98
N PHE A 47 10.79 -22.84 -41.09
CA PHE A 47 10.59 -21.61 -41.86
C PHE A 47 10.56 -21.86 -43.37
N SER A 48 11.25 -22.90 -43.86
CA SER A 48 11.23 -23.31 -45.28
C SER A 48 9.95 -23.99 -45.75
N ARG A 49 8.98 -24.29 -44.87
CA ARG A 49 7.68 -24.79 -45.36
C ARG A 49 6.95 -23.65 -46.07
N GLU A 50 6.67 -23.82 -47.35
CA GLU A 50 5.99 -22.87 -48.24
C GLU A 50 4.68 -22.27 -47.69
N ASN A 51 3.96 -23.00 -46.83
CA ASN A 51 2.76 -22.50 -46.14
C ASN A 51 3.07 -21.63 -44.91
N LEU A 52 4.18 -21.87 -44.23
CA LEU A 52 4.61 -21.09 -43.06
C LEU A 52 5.31 -19.79 -43.47
N ALA A 53 6.07 -19.80 -44.56
CA ALA A 53 6.66 -18.61 -45.16
C ALA A 53 5.61 -17.52 -45.46
N LYS A 54 4.40 -17.93 -45.89
CA LYS A 54 3.26 -17.02 -46.14
C LYS A 54 2.65 -16.42 -44.86
N GLN A 55 2.85 -17.06 -43.71
CA GLN A 55 2.29 -16.64 -42.42
C GLN A 55 3.30 -15.89 -41.52
N ILE A 56 4.53 -15.67 -42.00
CA ILE A 56 5.55 -14.90 -41.27
C ILE A 56 5.08 -13.51 -40.86
N PRO A 57 4.35 -12.73 -41.70
CA PRO A 57 3.82 -11.42 -41.28
C PRO A 57 2.86 -11.53 -40.09
N PHE A 58 2.05 -12.60 -40.03
CA PHE A 58 1.14 -12.84 -38.91
C PHE A 58 1.89 -13.24 -37.63
N LEU A 59 2.95 -14.03 -37.75
CA LEU A 59 3.79 -14.37 -36.60
C LEU A 59 4.51 -13.13 -36.04
N LEU A 60 5.03 -12.25 -36.92
CA LEU A 60 5.60 -10.96 -36.52
C LEU A 60 4.58 -10.04 -35.85
N TYR A 61 3.33 -10.06 -36.31
CA TYR A 61 2.25 -9.33 -35.65
C TYR A 61 2.04 -9.83 -34.21
N LEU A 62 2.02 -11.15 -34.00
CA LEU A 62 1.89 -11.74 -32.65
C LEU A 62 3.09 -11.43 -31.76
N THR A 63 4.32 -11.49 -32.28
CA THR A 63 5.50 -11.14 -31.49
C THR A 63 5.50 -9.66 -31.11
N LEU A 64 5.13 -8.77 -32.03
CA LEU A 64 4.96 -7.34 -31.75
C LEU A 64 3.91 -7.11 -30.65
N LEU A 65 2.78 -7.80 -30.73
CA LEU A 65 1.73 -7.72 -29.72
C LEU A 65 2.20 -8.24 -28.36
N GLY A 66 3.02 -9.30 -28.35
CA GLY A 66 3.67 -9.81 -27.15
C GLY A 66 4.66 -8.81 -26.53
N VAL A 67 5.46 -8.13 -27.34
CA VAL A 67 6.38 -7.08 -26.87
C VAL A 67 5.59 -5.91 -26.28
N LEU A 68 4.53 -5.45 -26.97
CA LEU A 68 3.65 -4.40 -26.46
C LEU A 68 2.98 -4.80 -25.14
N TYR A 69 2.56 -6.06 -25.00
CA TYR A 69 1.99 -6.58 -23.77
C TYR A 69 2.98 -6.55 -22.61
N ILE A 70 4.20 -7.05 -22.82
CA ILE A 70 5.26 -7.03 -21.80
C ILE A 70 5.57 -5.58 -21.40
N ALA A 71 5.72 -4.67 -22.37
CA ALA A 71 5.95 -3.26 -22.12
C ALA A 71 4.83 -2.61 -21.29
N ASN A 72 3.57 -2.92 -21.61
CA ASN A 72 2.42 -2.44 -20.85
C ASN A 72 2.42 -2.99 -19.41
N SER A 73 2.68 -4.29 -19.24
CA SER A 73 2.77 -4.93 -17.92
C SER A 73 3.82 -4.26 -17.03
N TYR A 74 5.00 -3.95 -17.58
CA TYR A 74 6.05 -3.23 -16.83
C TYR A 74 5.60 -1.82 -16.41
N ASN A 75 4.85 -1.10 -17.25
CA ASN A 75 4.34 0.22 -16.89
C ASN A 75 3.26 0.15 -15.81
N ALA A 76 2.38 -0.86 -15.88
CA ALA A 76 1.38 -1.11 -14.84
C ALA A 76 2.05 -1.43 -13.49
N GLU A 77 3.07 -2.29 -13.49
CA GLU A 77 3.82 -2.65 -12.28
C GLU A 77 4.49 -1.42 -11.64
N LYS A 78 5.17 -0.58 -12.43
CA LYS A 78 5.77 0.68 -11.94
C LYS A 78 4.72 1.59 -11.29
N THR A 79 3.56 1.73 -11.94
CA THR A 79 2.46 2.55 -11.42
C THR A 79 1.94 2.02 -10.08
N ILE A 80 1.82 0.71 -9.92
CA ILE A 80 1.40 0.07 -8.65
C ILE A 80 2.41 0.35 -7.53
N ILE A 81 3.71 0.28 -7.85
CA ILE A 81 4.78 0.61 -6.90
C ILE A 81 4.70 2.09 -6.48
N ASP A 82 4.53 2.99 -7.44
CA ASP A 82 4.42 4.43 -7.18
C ASP A 82 3.19 4.76 -6.33
N ILE A 83 2.03 4.18 -6.65
CA ILE A 83 0.80 4.32 -5.83
C ILE A 83 1.07 3.87 -4.39
N SER A 84 1.78 2.75 -4.22
CA SER A 84 2.09 2.22 -2.89
C SER A 84 3.01 3.15 -2.10
N ARG A 85 4.00 3.75 -2.79
CA ARG A 85 4.91 4.74 -2.20
C ARG A 85 4.18 6.02 -1.81
N THR A 86 3.44 6.63 -2.72
CA THR A 86 2.68 7.86 -2.45
C THR A 86 1.66 7.65 -1.33
N LYS A 87 1.01 6.48 -1.28
CA LYS A 87 0.08 6.15 -0.19
C LYS A 87 0.79 6.11 1.17
N LYS A 88 1.99 5.54 1.23
CA LYS A 88 2.80 5.50 2.45
C LYS A 88 3.19 6.91 2.90
N GLU A 89 3.62 7.75 1.97
CA GLU A 89 3.98 9.15 2.24
C GLU A 89 2.79 9.94 2.82
N VAL A 90 1.59 9.77 2.26
CA VAL A 90 0.36 10.40 2.79
C VAL A 90 0.04 9.89 4.19
N GLU A 91 0.22 8.60 4.46
CA GLU A 91 -0.03 8.01 5.77
C GLU A 91 0.96 8.52 6.82
N GLU A 92 2.25 8.59 6.48
CA GLU A 92 3.30 9.17 7.32
C GLU A 92 3.01 10.65 7.64
N LEU A 93 2.63 11.44 6.64
CA LEU A 93 2.29 12.85 6.83
C LEU A 93 1.08 13.02 7.76
N ARG A 94 0.08 12.13 7.65
CA ARG A 94 -1.08 12.09 8.56
C ARG A 94 -0.66 11.77 9.99
N PHE A 95 0.23 10.80 10.19
CA PHE A 95 0.74 10.49 11.52
C PHE A 95 1.48 11.68 12.13
N SER A 96 2.37 12.32 11.38
CA SER A 96 3.10 13.52 11.82
C SER A 96 2.14 14.66 12.19
N TYR A 97 1.09 14.89 11.40
CA TYR A 97 0.07 15.89 11.72
C TYR A 97 -0.69 15.57 13.02
N ILE A 98 -1.11 14.32 13.21
CA ILE A 98 -1.85 13.91 14.42
C ILE A 98 -0.96 14.08 15.66
N THR A 99 0.31 13.68 15.60
CA THR A 99 1.26 13.85 16.70
C THR A 99 1.46 15.32 17.03
N ASN A 100 1.81 16.15 16.05
CA ASN A 100 2.04 17.58 16.27
C ASN A 100 0.79 18.28 16.82
N LYS A 101 -0.39 17.94 16.30
CA LYS A 101 -1.66 18.46 16.80
C LYS A 101 -1.92 18.03 18.24
N SER A 102 -1.60 16.78 18.59
CA SER A 102 -1.73 16.29 19.96
C SER A 102 -0.78 17.02 20.91
N ASP A 103 0.45 17.29 20.50
CA ASP A 103 1.42 18.04 21.30
C ASP A 103 0.95 19.49 21.52
N LEU A 104 0.43 20.12 20.47
CA LEU A 104 -0.18 21.45 20.59
C LEU A 104 -1.39 21.44 21.54
N MET A 105 -2.27 20.44 21.45
CA MET A 105 -3.41 20.28 22.36
C MET A 105 -2.97 20.06 23.81
N PHE A 106 -1.90 19.29 24.01
CA PHE A 106 -1.32 19.08 25.33
C PHE A 106 -0.80 20.39 25.92
N HIS A 107 -0.01 21.15 25.16
CA HIS A 107 0.53 22.44 25.61
C HIS A 107 -0.53 23.54 25.77
N SER A 108 -1.59 23.51 24.96
CA SER A 108 -2.69 24.47 25.02
C SER A 108 -3.72 24.11 26.10
N LYS A 109 -3.58 22.96 26.76
CA LYS A 109 -4.50 22.52 27.81
C LYS A 109 -4.45 23.49 28.98
N GLN A 110 -5.61 23.94 29.45
CA GLN A 110 -5.73 24.92 30.55
C GLN A 110 -4.94 24.51 31.80
N SER A 111 -4.97 23.23 32.18
CA SER A 111 -4.19 22.72 33.31
C SER A 111 -2.66 22.81 33.11
N GLU A 112 -2.17 22.56 31.90
CA GLU A 112 -0.73 22.67 31.57
C GLU A 112 -0.28 24.13 31.55
N VAL A 113 -1.12 25.01 30.98
CA VAL A 113 -0.87 26.45 30.97
C VAL A 113 -0.89 27.01 32.39
N ALA A 114 -1.84 26.59 33.23
CA ALA A 114 -1.92 26.99 34.64
C ALA A 114 -0.68 26.55 35.42
N LEU A 115 -0.17 25.32 35.19
CA LEU A 115 1.09 24.84 35.79
C LEU A 115 2.29 25.69 35.37
N LYS A 116 2.37 26.11 34.11
CA LYS A 116 3.46 26.98 33.62
C LYS A 116 3.39 28.41 34.17
N LEU A 117 2.19 28.89 34.51
CA LEU A 117 1.94 30.24 35.00
C LEU A 117 1.91 30.36 36.54
N VAL A 118 2.27 29.30 37.28
CA VAL A 118 2.27 29.29 38.76
C VAL A 118 3.12 30.43 39.35
N ASN A 119 4.27 30.73 38.74
CA ASN A 119 5.15 31.82 39.18
C ASN A 119 4.68 33.22 38.75
N SER A 120 3.66 33.30 37.90
CA SER A 120 3.11 34.56 37.35
C SER A 120 1.97 35.14 38.19
N GLY A 121 1.51 34.43 39.23
CA GLY A 121 0.40 34.85 40.08
C GLY A 121 -1.01 34.64 39.48
N ILE A 122 -1.10 34.06 38.28
CA ILE A 122 -2.35 33.82 37.56
C ILE A 122 -2.91 32.44 37.95
N ARG A 123 -4.21 32.35 38.26
CA ARG A 123 -4.89 31.11 38.69
C ARG A 123 -6.03 30.72 37.75
N GLU A 124 -6.23 29.41 37.59
CA GLU A 124 -7.31 28.86 36.79
C GLU A 124 -8.68 29.10 37.46
N SER A 125 -9.67 29.52 36.68
CA SER A 125 -11.04 29.68 37.16
C SER A 125 -11.73 28.33 37.22
N VAL A 126 -11.90 27.79 38.43
CA VAL A 126 -12.58 26.50 38.69
C VAL A 126 -14.10 26.65 38.78
N VAL A 127 -14.59 27.88 38.98
CA VAL A 127 -16.03 28.16 39.13
C VAL A 127 -16.68 28.37 37.76
N PRO A 128 -17.78 27.66 37.44
CA PRO A 128 -18.52 27.90 36.20
C PRO A 128 -19.20 29.28 36.22
N PRO A 129 -19.33 29.96 35.07
CA PRO A 129 -19.94 31.28 35.01
C PRO A 129 -21.45 31.24 35.30
N SER A 130 -21.92 32.12 36.18
CA SER A 130 -23.33 32.27 36.55
C SER A 130 -24.08 33.13 35.53
N LYS A 131 -25.25 32.69 35.07
CA LYS A 131 -26.15 33.55 34.27
C LYS A 131 -26.75 34.63 35.17
N LEU A 132 -26.47 35.90 34.84
CA LEU A 132 -27.08 37.04 35.52
C LEU A 132 -28.48 37.30 34.94
N TYR A 133 -29.51 37.15 35.75
CA TYR A 133 -30.86 37.60 35.41
C TYR A 133 -31.07 38.99 36.02
N VAL A 134 -31.21 40.00 35.17
CA VAL A 134 -31.53 41.36 35.62
C VAL A 134 -33.00 41.39 36.00
N LYS A 135 -33.30 41.49 37.31
CA LYS A 135 -34.64 41.92 37.74
C LYS A 135 -34.74 43.42 37.52
N VAL A 136 -35.39 43.81 36.43
CA VAL A 136 -35.85 45.18 36.24
C VAL A 136 -36.97 45.41 37.26
N SER A 137 -36.64 46.08 38.36
CA SER A 137 -37.66 46.55 39.32
C SER A 137 -38.44 47.67 38.65
N LYS A 138 -39.76 47.49 38.56
CA LYS A 138 -40.70 48.48 38.06
C LYS A 138 -41.14 49.41 39.18
#